data_AF-A0A4Y2AJK3-F1
#
_entry.id   AF-A0A4Y2AJK3-F1
#
_cell.length_a   1.000
_cell.length_b   1.000
_cell.length_c   1.000
_cell.angle_alpha   90.00
_cell.angle_beta   90.00
_cell.angle_gamma   90.00
#
_symmetry.space_group_name_H-M   'P 1'
#
loop_
_entity.id
_entity.type
_entity.pdbx_description
1 polymer ?
#
loop_
_entity_poly.entity_id
_entity_poly.type
_entity_poly.pdbx_seq_one_letter_code
_entity_poly.pdbx_strand_id
1 'polypeptide(L)'
;MHWRAVGILQAGARKSAFARKLNVHRIAIHRLWNHYQRDQNASRRRGSGLQTSTTTADYCYLLQCARRRRTLTAPQLASQLSAAAGRPISRQTVSRKLYEGGLFA
;
A
#
# COMPACT_ATOMS: atom_id res chain seq x y z
N MET A 1 13.43 4.16 16.69
CA MET A 1 13.38 5.46 17.41
C MET A 1 11.97 5.85 17.92
N HIS A 2 10.85 5.48 17.27
CA HIS A 2 9.50 5.95 17.65
C HIS A 2 8.93 5.38 18.96
N TRP A 3 9.30 4.16 19.37
CA TRP A 3 8.79 3.54 20.61
C TRP A 3 9.24 4.25 21.89
N ARG A 4 10.49 4.74 21.95
CA ARG A 4 10.99 5.51 23.09
C ARG A 4 10.23 6.84 23.25
N ALA A 5 9.74 7.40 22.14
CA ALA A 5 8.96 8.63 22.15
C ALA A 5 7.56 8.45 22.73
N VAL A 6 6.91 7.36 22.34
CA VAL A 6 5.57 7.03 22.82
C VAL A 6 5.57 6.69 24.31
N GLY A 7 6.53 5.89 24.79
CA GLY A 7 6.64 5.55 26.21
C GLY A 7 6.83 6.77 27.12
N ILE A 8 7.60 7.77 26.67
CA ILE A 8 7.80 9.02 27.42
C ILE A 8 6.57 9.93 27.38
N LEU A 9 5.83 9.95 26.26
CA LEU A 9 4.58 10.70 26.15
C LEU A 9 3.45 10.09 27.00
N GLN A 10 3.42 8.76 27.14
CA GLN A 10 2.48 8.04 28.00
C GLN A 10 2.75 8.27 29.50
N ALA A 11 4.01 8.51 29.88
CA ALA A 11 4.42 8.86 31.24
C ALA A 11 4.08 10.31 31.66
N GLY A 12 3.27 11.04 30.88
CA GLY A 12 2.79 12.39 31.24
C GLY A 12 3.80 13.52 31.10
N ALA A 13 4.97 13.27 30.49
CA ALA A 13 6.01 14.28 30.33
C ALA A 13 5.60 15.41 29.36
N ARG A 14 6.01 16.66 29.66
CA ARG A 14 5.66 17.84 28.86
C ARG A 14 6.23 17.70 27.43
N LYS A 15 5.35 17.74 26.41
CA LYS A 15 5.69 17.60 24.98
C LYS A 15 6.87 18.48 24.52
N SER A 16 7.06 19.65 25.12
CA SER A 16 8.16 20.59 24.84
C SER A 16 9.53 20.14 25.37
N ALA A 17 9.58 19.54 26.56
CA ALA A 17 10.81 18.99 27.12
C ALA A 17 11.30 17.80 26.28
N PHE A 18 10.35 17.02 25.76
CA PHE A 18 10.62 15.89 24.88
C PHE A 18 11.18 16.31 23.51
N ALA A 19 10.59 17.33 22.89
CA ALA A 19 11.08 17.90 21.63
C ALA A 19 12.55 18.34 21.73
N ARG A 20 12.93 18.96 22.86
CA ARG A 20 14.33 19.34 23.14
C ARG A 20 15.24 18.12 23.31
N LYS A 21 14.80 17.10 24.07
CA LYS A 21 15.58 15.88 24.33
C LYS A 21 15.84 15.06 23.06
N LEU A 22 14.92 15.07 22.11
CA LEU A 22 15.09 14.38 20.83
C LEU A 22 15.66 15.26 19.71
N ASN A 23 15.87 16.56 19.95
CA ASN A 23 16.21 17.53 18.91
C ASN A 23 15.25 17.47 17.70
N VAL A 24 13.95 17.29 17.97
CA VAL A 24 12.89 17.14 16.95
C VAL A 24 11.90 18.27 17.11
N HIS A 25 11.45 18.84 15.98
CA HIS A 25 10.50 19.94 15.98
C HIS A 25 9.17 19.57 16.68
N ARG A 26 8.59 20.50 17.44
CA ARG A 26 7.36 20.30 18.23
C ARG A 26 6.19 19.78 17.39
N ILE A 27 6.09 20.19 16.12
CA ILE A 27 5.06 19.72 15.18
C ILE A 27 5.19 18.21 14.91
N ALA A 28 6.40 17.68 14.80
CA ALA A 28 6.60 16.25 14.57
C ALA A 28 6.18 15.41 15.79
N ILE A 29 6.42 15.90 17.01
CA ILE A 29 5.93 15.26 18.24
C ILE A 29 4.40 15.27 18.30
N HIS A 30 3.77 16.40 17.94
CA HIS A 30 2.32 16.51 17.89
C HIS A 30 1.70 15.54 16.88
N ARG A 31 2.26 15.46 15.67
CA ARG A 31 1.82 14.52 14.63
C ARG A 31 1.97 13.06 15.08
N LEU A 32 3.09 12.73 15.72
CA LEU A 32 3.34 11.38 16.24
C LEU A 32 2.34 11.00 17.33
N TRP A 33 2.06 11.92 18.28
CA TRP A 33 1.07 11.69 19.33
C TRP A 33 -0.34 11.49 18.77
N ASN A 34 -0.76 12.33 17.83
CA ASN A 34 -2.08 12.21 17.21
C ASN A 34 -2.23 10.91 16.40
N HIS A 35 -1.17 10.48 15.71
CA HIS A 35 -1.14 9.19 15.01
C HIS A 35 -1.22 8.02 15.99
N TYR A 36 -0.45 8.08 17.09
CA TYR A 36 -0.48 7.05 18.12
C TYR A 36 -1.86 6.94 18.79
N GLN A 37 -2.51 8.05 19.12
CA GLN A 37 -3.86 8.03 19.69
C GLN A 37 -4.88 7.38 18.73
N ARG A 38 -4.74 7.63 17.42
CA ARG A 38 -5.67 7.13 16.40
C ARG A 38 -5.48 5.65 16.08
N ASP A 39 -4.23 5.22 15.89
CA ASP A 39 -3.92 3.90 15.35
C ASP A 39 -3.27 2.95 16.38
N GLN A 40 -3.06 3.40 17.63
CA GLN A 40 -2.25 2.71 18.67
C GLN A 40 -0.88 2.24 18.16
N ASN A 41 -0.39 2.90 17.10
CA ASN A 41 0.77 2.48 16.34
C ASN A 41 1.72 3.67 16.17
N ALA A 42 2.96 3.46 16.58
CA ALA A 42 4.05 4.44 16.47
C ALA A 42 4.83 4.30 15.16
N SER A 43 4.54 3.25 14.38
CA SER A 43 5.20 3.03 13.09
C SER A 43 4.57 3.91 12.01
N ARG A 44 5.43 4.43 11.13
CA ARG A 44 4.99 5.12 9.92
C ARG A 44 4.23 4.09 9.08
N ARG A 45 2.93 4.30 8.83
CA ARG A 45 2.22 3.51 7.82
C ARG A 45 3.01 3.56 6.52
N ARG A 46 3.29 2.39 5.93
CA ARG A 46 3.75 2.34 4.53
C ARG A 46 2.66 3.07 3.75
N GLY A 47 3.04 4.14 3.06
CA GLY A 47 2.11 4.80 2.15
C GLY A 47 1.60 3.73 1.20
N SER A 48 0.31 3.42 1.27
CA SER A 48 -0.37 2.80 0.15
C SER A 48 -0.21 3.81 -0.97
N GLY A 49 0.67 3.53 -1.93
CA GLY A 49 0.73 4.32 -3.15
C GLY A 49 -0.66 4.45 -3.76
N LEU A 50 -0.86 5.47 -4.58
CA LEU A 50 -2.13 5.71 -5.28
C LEU A 50 -2.61 4.38 -5.88
N GLN A 51 -3.71 3.85 -5.34
CA GLN A 51 -4.29 2.58 -5.76
C GLN A 51 -5.11 2.84 -7.04
N THR A 52 -4.41 3.22 -8.09
CA THR A 52 -4.99 3.42 -9.42
C THR A 52 -4.87 2.13 -10.20
N SER A 53 -6.02 1.65 -10.66
CA SER A 53 -6.18 0.97 -11.95
C SER A 53 -6.41 -0.54 -11.99
N THR A 54 -6.53 -1.26 -10.87
CA THR A 54 -7.08 -2.63 -10.95
C THR A 54 -7.63 -3.08 -9.60
N THR A 55 -8.91 -3.45 -9.58
CA THR A 55 -9.59 -3.92 -8.37
C THR A 55 -9.23 -5.39 -8.13
N THR A 56 -9.30 -5.86 -6.89
CA THR A 56 -9.11 -7.29 -6.57
C THR A 56 -9.97 -8.20 -7.46
N ALA A 57 -11.19 -7.78 -7.79
CA ALA A 57 -12.09 -8.49 -8.69
C ALA A 57 -11.54 -8.61 -10.12
N ASP A 58 -11.00 -7.53 -10.70
CA ASP A 58 -10.38 -7.52 -12.03
C ASP A 58 -9.23 -8.56 -12.11
N TYR A 59 -8.44 -8.67 -11.04
CA TYR A 59 -7.36 -9.65 -10.96
C TYR A 59 -7.86 -11.09 -10.83
N CYS A 60 -8.89 -11.33 -10.03
CA CYS A 60 -9.50 -12.65 -9.94
C CYS A 60 -10.04 -13.12 -11.31
N TYR A 61 -10.70 -12.22 -12.05
CA TYR A 61 -11.19 -12.49 -13.39
C TYR A 61 -10.04 -12.79 -14.37
N LEU A 62 -8.98 -11.98 -14.34
CA LEU A 62 -7.77 -12.18 -15.16
C LEU A 62 -7.11 -13.54 -14.91
N LEU A 63 -6.95 -13.95 -13.64
CA LEU A 63 -6.36 -15.25 -13.30
C LEU A 63 -7.25 -16.40 -13.76
N GLN A 64 -8.56 -16.26 -13.63
CA GLN A 64 -9.51 -17.27 -14.11
C GLN A 64 -9.47 -17.41 -15.63
N CYS A 65 -9.44 -16.29 -16.37
CA CYS A 65 -9.31 -16.30 -17.83
C CYS A 65 -8.00 -16.93 -18.29
N ALA A 66 -6.87 -16.59 -17.66
CA ALA A 66 -5.57 -17.17 -17.98
C ALA A 66 -5.52 -18.67 -17.70
N ARG A 67 -6.17 -19.14 -16.63
CA ARG A 67 -6.29 -20.59 -16.33
C ARG A 67 -7.15 -21.33 -17.36
N ARG A 68 -8.28 -20.75 -17.76
CA ARG A 68 -9.21 -21.35 -18.74
C ARG A 68 -8.64 -21.33 -20.16
N ARG A 69 -7.91 -20.28 -20.52
CA ARG A 69 -7.41 -20.02 -21.88
C ARG A 69 -5.89 -19.90 -21.86
N ARG A 70 -5.21 -21.01 -21.58
CA ARG A 70 -3.74 -21.09 -21.48
C ARG A 70 -2.99 -20.69 -22.76
N THR A 71 -3.67 -20.64 -23.90
CA THR A 71 -3.10 -20.22 -25.19
C THR A 71 -3.05 -18.70 -25.37
N LEU A 72 -3.75 -17.93 -24.53
CA LEU A 72 -3.78 -16.47 -24.67
C LEU A 72 -2.53 -15.82 -24.10
N THR A 73 -2.00 -14.87 -24.85
CA THR A 73 -0.83 -14.09 -24.47
C THR A 73 -1.20 -12.91 -23.57
N ALA A 74 -0.26 -12.43 -22.75
CA ALA A 74 -0.47 -11.29 -21.86
C ALA A 74 -1.01 -10.01 -22.54
N PRO A 75 -0.61 -9.63 -23.78
CA PRO A 75 -1.22 -8.50 -24.49
C PRO A 75 -2.71 -8.72 -24.79
N GLN A 76 -3.09 -9.93 -25.23
CA GLN A 76 -4.49 -10.26 -25.54
C GLN A 76 -5.36 -10.20 -24.28
N LEU A 77 -4.86 -10.70 -23.15
CA LEU A 77 -5.54 -10.60 -21.86
C LEU A 77 -5.65 -9.14 -21.37
N ALA A 78 -4.63 -8.31 -21.61
CA ALA A 78 -4.67 -6.89 -21.28
C ALA A 78 -5.74 -6.14 -22.09
N SER A 79 -5.85 -6.40 -23.40
CA SER A 79 -6.90 -5.82 -24.24
C SER A 79 -8.30 -6.22 -23.78
N GLN A 80 -8.51 -7.50 -23.44
CA GLN A 80 -9.81 -7.98 -22.94
C GLN A 80 -10.17 -7.35 -21.59
N LEU A 81 -9.22 -7.27 -20.66
CA LEU A 81 -9.45 -6.67 -19.36
C LEU A 81 -9.69 -5.16 -19.47
N SER A 82 -8.97 -4.49 -20.37
CA SER A 82 -9.14 -3.06 -20.63
C SER A 82 -10.52 -2.75 -21.21
N ALA A 83 -10.99 -3.56 -22.16
CA ALA A 83 -12.34 -3.44 -22.73
C ALA A 83 -13.43 -3.69 -21.68
N ALA A 84 -13.27 -4.72 -20.84
CA ALA A 84 -14.25 -5.04 -19.79
C ALA A 84 -14.29 -3.98 -18.67
N ALA A 85 -13.13 -3.43 -18.31
CA ALA A 85 -13.00 -2.43 -17.24
C ALA A 85 -13.28 -0.99 -17.71
N GLY A 86 -13.42 -0.75 -19.02
CA GLY A 86 -13.63 0.59 -19.59
C GLY A 86 -12.46 1.55 -19.38
N ARG A 87 -11.26 1.03 -19.09
CA ARG A 87 -10.06 1.82 -18.79
C ARG A 87 -8.80 1.18 -19.37
N PRO A 88 -7.78 1.96 -19.75
CA PRO A 88 -6.53 1.40 -20.25
C PRO A 88 -5.82 0.62 -19.14
N ILE A 89 -5.51 -0.65 -19.41
CA ILE A 89 -4.70 -1.50 -18.52
C ILE A 89 -3.44 -1.90 -19.26
N SER A 90 -2.29 -1.59 -18.67
CA SER A 90 -0.99 -1.89 -19.26
C SER A 90 -0.72 -3.40 -19.28
N ARG A 91 -0.07 -3.85 -20.36
CA ARG A 91 0.50 -5.20 -20.46
C ARG A 91 1.41 -5.51 -19.27
N GLN A 92 2.21 -4.55 -18.80
CA GLN A 92 3.13 -4.77 -17.67
C GLN A 92 2.39 -5.15 -16.39
N THR A 93 1.24 -4.50 -16.13
CA THR A 93 0.38 -4.81 -14.98
C THR A 93 -0.15 -6.24 -15.07
N VAL A 94 -0.62 -6.65 -16.26
CA VAL A 94 -1.13 -8.00 -16.51
C VAL A 94 -0.03 -9.04 -16.38
N SER A 95 1.12 -8.85 -17.02
CA SER A 95 2.26 -9.77 -16.94
C SER A 95 2.74 -9.96 -15.51
N ARG A 96 2.90 -8.87 -14.75
CA ARG A 96 3.29 -8.94 -13.33
C ARG A 96 2.29 -9.77 -12.52
N LYS A 97 1.00 -9.60 -12.75
CA LYS A 97 -0.06 -10.30 -12.01
C LYS A 97 -0.17 -11.78 -12.38
N LEU A 98 0.08 -12.12 -13.63
CA LEU A 98 0.17 -13.50 -14.08
C LEU A 98 1.39 -14.21 -13.49
N TYR A 99 2.51 -13.50 -13.35
CA TYR A 99 3.71 -14.00 -12.66
C TYR A 99 3.48 -14.18 -11.15
N GLU A 100 2.90 -13.18 -10.48
CA GLU A 100 2.48 -13.30 -9.06
C GLU A 100 1.51 -14.47 -8.83
N GLY A 101 0.68 -14.81 -9.83
CA GLY A 101 -0.24 -15.94 -9.81
C GLY A 101 0.35 -17.28 -10.30
N GLY A 102 1.62 -17.33 -10.68
CA GLY A 102 2.31 -18.54 -11.17
C GLY A 102 1.78 -19.10 -12.49
N LEU A 103 1.11 -18.27 -13.30
CA LEU A 103 0.51 -18.69 -14.58
C LEU A 103 1.42 -18.44 -15.77
N PHE A 104 2.41 -17.56 -15.61
CA PHE A 104 3.43 -17.25 -16.61
C PHE A 104 4.80 -17.35 -15.93
N ALA A 105 5.74 -18.05 -16.58
CA ALA A 105 7.14 -18.17 -16.17
C ALA A 105 8.00 -17.26 -17.04
#